data_AF-A0A521PFG4-F1
#
_entry.id   AF-A0A521PFG4-F1
#
_cell.length_a   1.000
_cell.length_b   1.000
_cell.length_c   1.000
_cell.angle_alpha   90.00
_cell.angle_beta   90.00
_cell.angle_gamma   90.00
#
_symmetry.space_group_name_H-M   'P 1'
#
loop_
_entity.id
_entity.type
_entity.pdbx_description
1 polymer ?
#
loop_
_entity_poly.entity_id
_entity_poly.type
_entity_poly.pdbx_seq_one_letter_code
_entity_poly.pdbx_strand_id
1 'polypeptide(L)' 'MGVPEKIKAIQDEMAKTQINKATEHHIGLLRAKLAKLRREQEDAKSKKGGSAEGFD' A
#
# COMPACT_ATOMS: atom_id res chain seq x y z
N MET A 1 -11.36 6.78 6.96
CA MET A 1 -9.95 6.34 6.94
C MET A 1 -9.29 6.78 5.64
N GLY A 2 -8.37 7.73 5.74
CA GLY A 2 -7.48 8.10 4.64
C GLY A 2 -6.54 6.96 4.26
N VAL A 3 -5.95 7.06 3.06
CA VAL A 3 -4.89 6.15 2.57
C VAL A 3 -3.79 5.87 3.63
N PRO A 4 -3.24 6.85 4.36
CA PRO A 4 -2.22 6.58 5.38
C PRO A 4 -2.72 5.76 6.57
N GLU A 5 -3.98 5.93 6.98
CA GLU A 5 -4.57 5.13 8.07
C GLU A 5 -4.74 3.66 7.64
N LYS A 6 -5.16 3.42 6.39
CA LYS A 6 -5.28 2.06 5.84
C LYS A 6 -3.93 1.35 5.75
N ILE A 7 -2.87 2.08 5.37
CA ILE A 7 -1.50 1.56 5.34
C ILE A 7 -1.06 1.13 6.75
N LYS A 8 -1.28 1.99 7.74
CA LYS A 8 -0.90 1.70 9.13
C LYS A 8 -1.67 0.50 9.69
N ALA A 9 -2.97 0.40 9.43
CA ALA A 9 -3.78 -0.74 9.87
C ALA A 9 -3.27 -2.07 9.30
N ILE A 10 -2.88 -2.12 8.03
CA ILE A 10 -2.31 -3.32 7.39
C ILE A 10 -0.95 -3.65 8.00
N GLN A 11 -0.11 -2.66 8.30
CA GLN A 11 1.19 -2.89 8.94
C GLN A 11 1.04 -3.43 10.36
N ASP A 12 0.10 -2.90 11.14
CA ASP A 12 -0.19 -3.38 12.50
C ASP A 12 -0.73 -4.82 12.48
N GLU A 13 -1.56 -5.15 11.50
CA GLU A 13 -2.07 -6.51 11.30
C GLU A 13 -0.96 -7.48 10.89
N MET A 14 -0.08 -7.07 9.97
CA MET A 14 1.09 -7.86 9.58
C MET A 14 2.05 -8.09 10.74
N ALA A 15 2.25 -7.09 11.60
CA ALA A 15 3.14 -7.20 12.77
C ALA A 15 2.61 -8.16 13.84
N LYS A 16 1.27 -8.25 13.97
CA LYS A 16 0.63 -9.18 14.92
C LYS A 16 0.49 -10.60 14.37
N THR A 17 0.56 -10.77 13.06
CA THR A 17 0.37 -12.08 12.42
C THR A 17 1.70 -12.82 12.34
N GLN A 18 1.78 -13.99 12.98
CA GLN A 18 2.91 -14.90 12.82
C GLN A 18 2.88 -15.54 11.42
N ILE A 19 4.06 -15.69 10.80
CA ILE A 19 4.18 -16.30 9.47
C ILE A 19 4.24 -17.81 9.62
N ASN A 20 3.20 -18.50 9.15
CA ASN A 20 3.13 -19.95 9.08
C ASN A 20 2.27 -20.36 7.87
N LYS A 21 2.26 -21.65 7.52
CA LYS A 21 1.56 -22.18 6.34
C LYS A 21 0.07 -21.80 6.28
N ALA A 22 -0.58 -21.61 7.43
CA ALA A 22 -1.98 -21.20 7.49
C ALA A 22 -2.18 -19.69 7.23
N THR A 23 -1.19 -18.86 7.56
CA THR A 23 -1.27 -17.39 7.44
C THR A 23 -0.58 -16.82 6.21
N GLU A 24 0.24 -17.60 5.50
CA GLU A 24 0.98 -17.16 4.30
C GLU A 24 0.08 -16.57 3.21
N HIS A 25 -1.08 -17.19 2.97
CA HIS A 25 -2.06 -16.67 2.01
C HIS A 25 -2.56 -15.28 2.42
N HIS A 26 -2.92 -15.12 3.69
CA HIS A 26 -3.41 -13.85 4.23
C HIS A 26 -2.33 -12.77 4.17
N ILE A 27 -1.09 -13.09 4.55
CA ILE A 27 0.05 -12.18 4.47
C ILE A 27 0.33 -11.77 3.02
N GLY A 28 0.18 -12.69 2.06
CA GLY A 28 0.26 -12.38 0.63
C GLY A 28 -0.77 -11.34 0.20
N LEU A 29 -2.02 -11.50 0.63
CA LEU A 29 -3.10 -10.54 0.36
C LEU A 29 -2.85 -9.17 1.03
N LEU A 30 -2.37 -9.16 2.28
CA LEU A 30 -2.03 -7.93 3.00
C LEU A 30 -0.90 -7.16 2.30
N ARG A 31 0.15 -7.87 1.84
CA ARG A 31 1.25 -7.26 1.06
C ARG A 31 0.76 -6.69 -0.26
N ALA A 32 -0.12 -7.39 -0.98
CA ALA A 32 -0.68 -6.89 -2.23
C ALA A 32 -1.54 -5.63 -2.01
N LYS A 33 -2.35 -5.60 -0.96
CA LYS A 33 -3.13 -4.41 -0.57
C LYS A 33 -2.24 -3.24 -0.19
N LEU A 34 -1.17 -3.49 0.57
CA LEU A 34 -0.17 -2.47 0.94
C LEU A 34 0.49 -1.84 -0.30
N ALA A 35 0.89 -2.65 -1.28
CA ALA A 35 1.50 -2.17 -2.52
C ALA A 35 0.55 -1.28 -3.34
N LYS A 36 -0.72 -1.68 -3.47
CA LYS A 36 -1.75 -0.86 -4.15
C LYS A 36 -1.95 0.49 -3.46
N LEU A 37 -2.09 0.50 -2.14
CA LEU A 37 -2.29 1.73 -1.36
C LEU A 37 -1.08 2.66 -1.42
N ARG A 38 0.14 2.12 -1.41
CA ARG A 38 1.36 2.90 -1.62
C ARG A 38 1.39 3.54 -3.01
N ARG A 39 1.01 2.80 -4.04
CA ARG A 39 0.91 3.34 -5.41
C ARG A 39 -0.12 4.47 -5.50
N GLU A 40 -1.32 4.27 -4.95
CA GLU A 40 -2.36 5.32 -4.90
C GLU A 40 -1.87 6.57 -4.15
N GLN A 41 -1.09 6.41 -3.09
CA GLN A 41 -0.51 7.52 -2.34
C GLN A 41 0.52 8.31 -3.18
N GLU A 42 1.36 7.61 -3.94
CA GLU A 42 2.35 8.24 -4.82
C GLU A 42 1.68 8.90 -6.05
N ASP A 43 0.72 8.23 -6.70
CA ASP A 43 -0.09 8.80 -7.79
C ASP A 43 -0.82 10.09 -7.34
N ALA A 44 -1.36 10.10 -6.11
CA ALA A 44 -2.01 11.27 -5.54
C ALA A 44 -1.02 12.42 -5.24
N LYS A 45 0.24 12.11 -4.89
CA LYS A 45 1.30 13.12 -4.73
C LYS A 45 1.78 13.64 -6.09
N SER A 46 1.98 12.76 -7.07
CA SER A 46 2.42 13.12 -8.43
C SER A 46 1.40 14.04 -9.13
N LYS A 47 0.09 13.82 -8.93
CA LYS A 47 -0.94 14.74 -9.41
C LYS A 47 -0.89 16.15 -8.78
N LYS A 48 -0.17 16.33 -7.67
CA LYS A 48 -0.06 17.60 -6.94
C LYS A 48 1.25 18.34 -7.19
N GLY A 49 2.21 17.72 -7.88
CA GLY A 49 3.52 18.32 -8.18
C GLY A 49 4.04 17.87 -9.53
N GLY A 50 3.85 18.69 -10.56
CA GLY A 50 4.55 18.53 -11.84
C GLY A 50 3.62 18.53 -13.04
N SER A 51 3.38 19.72 -13.57
CA SER A 51 3.42 19.91 -15.02
C SER A 51 4.73 19.31 -15.52
N ALA A 52 4.67 18.19 -16.23
CA ALA A 52 5.74 17.72 -17.09
C ALA A 52 5.11 17.46 -18.45
N GLU A 53 4.96 18.57 -19.19
CA GLU A 53 5.22 18.59 -20.62
C GLU A 53 6.39 17.65 -20.95
N GLY A 54 6.16 16.71 -21.86
CA GLY A 54 7.16 15.76 -22.35
C GLY A 54 6.52 14.84 -23.38
N PHE A 55 6.59 15.27 -24.64
CA PHE A 55 6.17 14.59 -25.86
C PHE A 55 6.89 13.24 -26.08
N ASP A 56 6.22 12.37 -26.86
CA ASP A 56 6.64 11.10 -27.50
C ASP A 56 6.89 9.88 -26.59
#